data_AF-A0A432I6R5-F1
#
_entry.id   AF-A0A432I6R5-F1
#
_cell.length_a   1.000
_cell.length_b   1.000
_cell.length_c   1.000
_cell.angle_alpha   90.00
_cell.angle_beta   90.00
_cell.angle_gamma   90.00
#
_symmetry.space_group_name_H-M   'P 1'
#
loop_
_entity.id
_entity.type
_entity.pdbx_description
1 polymer ?
#
loop_
_entity_poly.entity_id
_entity_poly.type
_entity_poly.pdbx_seq_one_letter_code
_entity_poly.pdbx_strand_id
1 'polypeptide(L)' 'LNKLDYLLEAVERKIQYYGVRFKNNLYINKNLRKYTGKVATLRYNSFDLSTLKVYLEDKFLFTVYLKDEVKE' A
#
# COMPACT_ATOMS: atom_id res chain seq x y z
N LEU A 1 -19.70 8.88 7.12
CA LEU A 1 -18.23 8.77 7.04
C LEU A 1 -17.74 8.01 8.27
N ASN A 2 -17.12 6.84 8.09
CA ASN A 2 -16.67 6.01 9.20
C ASN A 2 -15.50 6.68 9.94
N LYS A 3 -15.62 6.82 11.27
CA LYS A 3 -14.65 7.46 12.18
C LYS A 3 -13.23 6.87 12.14
N LEU A 4 -13.04 5.72 11.48
CA LEU A 4 -11.77 4.98 11.40
C LEU A 4 -10.81 5.50 10.31
N ASP A 5 -11.29 6.14 9.24
CA ASP A 5 -10.40 6.63 8.17
C ASP A 5 -9.53 7.83 8.61
N TYR A 6 -9.84 8.46 9.75
CA TYR A 6 -9.04 9.58 10.31
C TYR A 6 -7.72 9.15 10.95
N LEU A 7 -7.53 7.85 11.22
CA LEU A 7 -6.31 7.31 11.86
C LEU A 7 -5.31 6.75 10.85
N LEU A 8 -5.59 6.83 9.55
CA LEU A 8 -4.67 6.32 8.54
C LEU A 8 -3.56 7.34 8.31
N GLU A 9 -2.33 6.92 8.60
CA GLU A 9 -1.14 7.66 8.23
C GLU A 9 -0.88 7.54 6.72
N ALA A 10 -0.16 8.50 6.16
CA ALA A 10 0.17 8.54 4.74
C ALA A 10 1.68 8.65 4.52
N VAL A 11 2.20 7.92 3.54
CA VAL A 11 3.61 8.01 3.12
C VAL A 11 3.74 7.82 1.62
N GLU A 12 4.64 8.55 1.00
CA GLU A 12 4.96 8.38 -0.41
C GLU A 12 6.02 7.30 -0.61
N ARG A 13 5.75 6.38 -1.55
CA ARG A 13 6.69 5.34 -1.94
C ARG A 13 6.61 5.09 -3.43
N LYS A 14 7.78 4.80 -4.01
CA LYS A 14 7.90 4.34 -5.39
C LYS A 14 7.42 2.90 -5.50
N ILE A 15 6.57 2.63 -6.49
CA ILE A 15 6.13 1.28 -6.84
C ILE A 15 7.28 0.59 -7.57
N GLN A 16 7.75 -0.52 -7.01
CA GLN A 16 8.79 -1.36 -7.59
C GLN A 16 8.15 -2.53 -8.34
N TYR A 17 8.91 -3.14 -9.25
CA TYR A 17 8.44 -4.26 -10.07
C TYR A 17 7.95 -5.44 -9.22
N TYR A 18 8.62 -5.70 -8.10
CA TYR A 18 8.33 -6.80 -7.18
C TYR A 18 7.35 -6.42 -6.05
N GLY A 19 6.87 -5.17 -6.01
CA GLY A 19 5.92 -4.72 -4.99
C GLY A 19 6.25 -3.33 -4.44
N VAL A 20 5.84 -3.07 -3.21
CA VAL A 20 6.16 -1.83 -2.49
C VAL A 20 6.85 -2.19 -1.18
N ARG A 21 8.03 -1.60 -0.93
CA ARG A 21 8.72 -1.75 0.36
C ARG A 21 8.34 -0.63 1.32
N PHE A 22 7.94 -1.02 2.53
CA PHE A 22 7.59 -0.11 3.60
C PHE A 22 7.89 -0.74 4.96
N LYS A 23 8.57 -0.02 5.88
CA LYS A 23 8.98 -0.51 7.21
C LYS A 23 9.58 -1.94 7.19
N ASN A 24 10.55 -2.18 6.30
CA ASN A 24 11.19 -3.49 6.04
C ASN A 24 10.28 -4.61 5.53
N ASN A 25 9.00 -4.35 5.32
CA ASN A 25 8.03 -5.28 4.77
C ASN A 25 7.89 -5.12 3.26
N LEU A 26 7.55 -6.22 2.58
CA LEU A 26 7.21 -6.23 1.16
C LEU A 26 5.70 -6.42 1.00
N TYR A 27 5.07 -5.48 0.30
CA TYR A 27 3.65 -5.53 -0.01
C TYR A 27 3.43 -5.85 -1.48
N ILE A 28 2.51 -6.78 -1.74
CA ILE A 28 2.25 -7.31 -3.07
C ILE A 28 0.79 -7.09 -3.48
N ASN A 29 0.62 -6.84 -4.78
CA ASN A 29 -0.65 -6.91 -5.49
C ASN A 29 -0.36 -7.04 -6.99
N LYS A 30 -1.07 -7.92 -7.69
CA LYS A 30 -0.97 -8.11 -9.15
C LYS A 30 -1.13 -6.81 -9.96
N ASN A 31 -1.89 -5.85 -9.45
CA ASN A 31 -2.14 -4.57 -10.10
C ASN A 31 -0.94 -3.61 -10.05
N LEU A 32 0.01 -3.78 -9.10
CA LEU A 32 1.17 -2.89 -8.96
C LEU A 32 2.04 -2.84 -10.22
N ARG A 33 2.13 -3.95 -10.97
CA ARG A 33 2.97 -4.03 -12.18
C ARG A 33 2.65 -2.92 -13.18
N LYS A 34 1.36 -2.54 -13.32
CA LYS A 34 0.88 -1.48 -14.23
C LYS A 34 1.34 -0.07 -13.82
N TYR A 35 1.78 0.10 -12.58
CA TYR A 35 2.17 1.39 -12.00
C TYR A 35 3.65 1.42 -11.59
N THR A 36 4.44 0.42 -12.02
CA THR A 36 5.88 0.35 -11.75
C THR A 36 6.57 1.64 -12.14
N GLY A 37 7.41 2.18 -11.25
CA GLY A 37 8.14 3.42 -11.47
C GLY A 37 7.41 4.68 -10.98
N LYS A 38 6.09 4.64 -10.79
CA LYS A 38 5.32 5.77 -10.23
C LYS A 38 5.52 5.89 -8.72
N VAL A 39 5.41 7.11 -8.20
CA VAL A 39 5.31 7.38 -6.77
C VAL A 39 3.83 7.38 -6.40
N ALA A 40 3.47 6.60 -5.40
CA ALA A 40 2.11 6.48 -4.90
C ALA A 40 2.06 6.80 -3.41
N THR A 41 0.91 7.31 -2.97
CA THR A 41 0.64 7.57 -1.56
C THR A 41 0.06 6.30 -0.95
N LEU A 42 0.80 5.72 -0.01
CA LEU A 42 0.34 4.59 0.79
C LEU A 42 -0.37 5.14 2.02
N ARG A 43 -1.60 4.70 2.26
CA ARG A 43 -2.31 4.95 3.51
C ARG A 43 -2.39 3.67 4.32
N TYR A 44 -2.06 3.74 5.60
CA TYR A 44 -1.92 2.55 6.45
C TYR A 44 -2.38 2.82 7.89
N ASN A 45 -2.79 1.77 8.59
CA ASN A 45 -3.07 1.82 10.01
C ASN A 45 -1.77 1.52 10.77
N SER A 46 -1.32 2.42 11.64
CA SER A 46 -0.08 2.16 12.41
C SER A 46 -0.20 0.99 13.40
N PHE A 47 -1.42 0.64 13.81
CA PHE A 47 -1.67 -0.51 14.67
C PHE A 47 -1.78 -1.83 13.88
N ASP A 48 -1.96 -1.77 12.57
CA ASP A 48 -2.14 -2.93 11.71
C ASP A 48 -1.48 -2.70 10.33
N LEU A 49 -0.30 -3.30 10.16
CA LEU A 49 0.50 -3.21 8.95
C LEU A 49 0.29 -4.40 7.99
N SER A 50 -0.75 -5.22 8.19
CA SER A 50 -1.12 -6.31 7.27
C SER A 50 -1.43 -5.81 5.86
N THR A 51 -2.02 -4.61 5.76
CA THR A 51 -2.50 -4.04 4.50
C THR A 51 -2.17 -2.56 4.36
N LEU A 52 -1.95 -2.12 3.13
CA LEU A 52 -1.81 -0.70 2.78
C LEU A 52 -2.77 -0.36 1.65
N LYS A 53 -3.43 0.79 1.72
CA LYS A 53 -4.22 1.34 0.63
C LYS A 53 -3.33 2.18 -0.28
N VAL A 54 -3.33 1.92 -1.58
CA VAL A 54 -2.51 2.65 -2.57
C VAL A 54 -3.35 3.71 -3.26
N TYR A 55 -2.86 4.95 -3.24
CA TYR A 55 -3.45 6.10 -3.91
C TYR A 55 -2.48 6.69 -4.92
N LEU A 56 -3.00 7.19 -6.03
CA LEU A 56 -2.24 7.92 -7.05
C LEU A 56 -3.03 9.16 -7.45
N GLU A 57 -2.38 10.33 -7.45
CA GLU A 57 -3.05 11.61 -7.74
C GLU A 57 -4.34 11.78 -6.89
N ASP A 58 -4.22 11.48 -5.58
CA ASP A 58 -5.30 11.47 -4.58
C ASP A 58 -6.48 10.52 -4.85
N LYS A 59 -6.38 9.65 -5.86
CA LYS A 59 -7.39 8.63 -6.16
C LYS A 59 -6.99 7.27 -5.61
N PHE A 60 -7.92 6.62 -4.92
CA PHE A 60 -7.75 5.23 -4.48
C PHE A 60 -7.63 4.31 -5.70
N LEU A 61 -6.60 3.46 -5.73
CA LEU A 61 -6.41 2.46 -6.77
C LEU A 61 -6.78 1.05 -6.30
N PHE A 62 -6.09 0.56 -5.26
CA PHE A 62 -6.26 -0.79 -4.72
C PHE A 62 -5.54 -0.95 -3.37
N THR A 63 -5.82 -2.04 -2.68
CA THR A 63 -5.14 -2.45 -1.44
C THR A 63 -4.02 -3.44 -1.74
N VAL A 64 -2.86 -3.29 -1.10
CA VAL A 64 -1.75 -4.23 -1.14
C VAL A 64 -1.65 -4.95 0.20
N TYR A 65 -1.15 -6.19 0.16
CA TYR A 65 -1.09 -7.08 1.33
C TYR A 65 0.35 -7.42 1.64
N LEU A 66 0.66 -7.58 2.93
CA LEU A 66 1.96 -8.04 3.39
C LEU A 66 2.25 -9.42 2.79
N LYS A 67 3.40 -9.57 2.12
CA LYS A 67 3.74 -10.80 1.40
C LYS A 67 3.70 -12.04 2.29
N ASP A 68 4.20 -11.96 3.51
CA ASP A 68 4.30 -13.10 4.43
C ASP A 68 2.93 -13.57 4.97
N GLU A 69 1.88 -12.78 4.82
CA GLU A 69 0.51 -13.16 5.18
C GLU A 69 -0.28 -13.77 4.01
N VAL A 70 0.23 -13.65 2.78
CA VAL A 70 -0.35 -14.30 1.61
C VAL A 70 0.18 -15.73 1.56
N LYS A 71 -0.52 -16.66 2.21
CA LYS A 71 -0.30 -18.10 1.99
C LYS A 71 -0.77 -18.44 0.57
N GLU A 72 0.16 -18.88 -0.28
CA GLU A 72 -0.13 -19.48 -1.60
C GLU A 72 -0.97 -20.76 -1.48
#